data_AF-A0A9D9EIU9-F1
#
_entry.id   AF-A0A9D9EIU9-F1
#
_cell.length_a   1.000
_cell.length_b   1.000
_cell.length_c   1.000
_cell.angle_alpha   90.00
_cell.angle_beta   90.00
_cell.angle_gamma   90.00
#
_symmetry.space_group_name_H-M   'P 1'
#
loop_
_entity.id
_entity.type
_entity.pdbx_description
1 polymer ?
#
loop_
_entity_poly.entity_id
_entity_poly.type
_entity_poly.pdbx_seq_one_letter_code
_entity_poly.pdbx_strand_id
1 'polypeptide(L)'
;MWTSLIMIVLMLAIFVVPAVIIVYLVNKWINTKKQNQETQVKDKDIILSLANHSEIMSSLEAYCKGKDLKAGLISGIGAVNSATLRFFDPQTKKYVDKTFSEQMEIANLTGNISMLDGKVYLHLHVTLGRDDYSTIAGHLLSATVNGACELSIRKIDKVLNRKFDPEIGLNVYDF
;
A
#
# COMPACT_ATOMS: atom_id res chain seq x y z
N MET A 1 -35.16 10.80 -47.41
CA MET A 1 -34.56 11.48 -46.24
C MET A 1 -34.10 10.53 -45.11
N TRP A 2 -34.56 9.27 -45.03
CA TRP A 2 -34.19 8.34 -43.94
C TRP A 2 -32.88 7.56 -44.16
N THR A 3 -32.42 7.43 -45.41
CA THR A 3 -31.21 6.67 -45.77
C THR A 3 -29.91 7.34 -45.29
N SER A 4 -29.89 8.68 -45.27
CA SER A 4 -28.72 9.47 -44.86
C SER A 4 -28.43 9.36 -43.35
N LEU A 5 -29.47 9.28 -42.52
CA LEU A 5 -29.33 9.19 -41.07
C LEU A 5 -28.83 7.80 -40.63
N ILE A 6 -29.33 6.74 -41.26
CA ILE A 6 -28.89 5.36 -41.02
C ILE A 6 -27.42 5.19 -41.39
N MET A 7 -26.98 5.78 -42.52
CA MET A 7 -25.59 5.70 -42.95
C MET A 7 -24.63 6.44 -42.00
N ILE A 8 -25.05 7.59 -41.45
CA ILE A 8 -24.27 8.32 -40.43
C ILE A 8 -24.17 7.51 -39.14
N VAL A 9 -25.27 6.89 -38.68
CA VAL A 9 -25.25 6.03 -37.49
C VAL A 9 -24.38 4.79 -37.69
N LEU A 10 -24.42 4.17 -38.86
CA LEU A 10 -23.55 3.04 -39.23
C LEU A 10 -22.07 3.45 -39.32
N MET A 11 -21.75 4.60 -39.93
CA MET A 11 -20.38 5.11 -39.97
C MET A 11 -19.87 5.48 -38.57
N LEU A 12 -20.68 6.11 -37.73
CA LEU A 12 -20.33 6.38 -36.33
C LEU A 12 -20.11 5.09 -35.54
N ALA A 13 -20.94 4.06 -35.75
CA ALA A 13 -20.76 2.76 -35.10
C ALA A 13 -19.43 2.08 -35.50
N ILE A 14 -19.01 2.21 -36.77
CA ILE A 14 -17.75 1.63 -37.28
C ILE A 14 -16.52 2.27 -36.62
N PHE A 15 -16.54 3.56 -36.27
CA PHE A 15 -15.39 4.24 -35.67
C PHE A 15 -15.46 4.37 -34.14
N VAL A 16 -16.65 4.56 -33.57
CA VAL A 16 -16.84 4.81 -32.13
C VAL A 16 -16.79 3.51 -31.32
N VAL A 17 -17.39 2.42 -31.80
CA VAL A 17 -17.43 1.15 -31.06
C VAL A 17 -16.01 0.56 -30.87
N PRO A 18 -15.14 0.51 -31.90
CA PRO A 18 -13.77 0.05 -31.73
C PRO A 18 -12.96 0.95 -30.79
N ALA A 19 -13.12 2.28 -30.86
CA ALA A 19 -12.41 3.20 -29.98
C ALA A 19 -12.80 3.01 -28.50
N VAL A 20 -14.09 2.81 -28.21
CA VAL A 20 -14.57 2.53 -26.85
C VAL A 20 -14.06 1.18 -26.35
N ILE A 21 -14.06 0.14 -27.20
CA ILE A 21 -13.49 -1.17 -26.85
C ILE A 21 -11.98 -1.05 -26.60
N ILE A 22 -11.24 -0.32 -27.43
CA ILE A 22 -9.80 -0.09 -27.24
C ILE A 22 -9.55 0.62 -25.92
N VAL A 23 -10.28 1.70 -25.59
CA VAL A 23 -10.14 2.40 -24.30
C VAL A 23 -10.47 1.47 -23.14
N TYR A 24 -11.53 0.65 -23.24
CA TYR A 24 -11.87 -0.34 -22.22
C TYR A 24 -10.78 -1.40 -22.05
N LEU A 25 -10.25 -1.95 -23.14
CA LEU A 25 -9.19 -2.96 -23.11
C LEU A 25 -7.87 -2.38 -22.60
N VAL A 26 -7.52 -1.16 -23.00
CA VAL A 26 -6.35 -0.42 -22.49
C VAL A 26 -6.51 -0.15 -21.00
N ASN A 27 -7.68 0.32 -20.54
CA ASN A 27 -7.94 0.52 -19.11
C ASN A 27 -7.89 -0.79 -18.33
N LYS A 28 -8.48 -1.86 -18.86
CA LYS A 28 -8.44 -3.20 -18.24
C LYS A 28 -7.00 -3.72 -18.16
N TRP A 29 -6.21 -3.53 -19.21
CA TRP A 29 -4.80 -3.93 -19.28
C TRP A 29 -3.90 -3.09 -18.36
N ILE A 30 -4.14 -1.78 -18.28
CA ILE A 30 -3.46 -0.89 -17.33
C ILE A 30 -3.80 -1.31 -15.88
N ASN A 31 -5.07 -1.60 -15.61
CA ASN A 31 -5.52 -2.00 -14.28
C ASN A 31 -4.94 -3.35 -13.85
N THR A 32 -4.81 -4.33 -14.74
CA THR A 32 -4.17 -5.61 -14.40
C THR A 32 -2.68 -5.47 -14.09
N LYS A 33 -1.97 -4.50 -14.69
CA LYS A 33 -0.56 -4.23 -14.33
C LYS A 33 -0.39 -3.52 -12.98
N LYS A 34 -1.43 -2.86 -12.47
CA LYS A 34 -1.40 -2.14 -11.19
C LYS A 34 -1.95 -2.94 -10.01
N GLN A 35 -2.31 -4.21 -10.22
CA GLN A 35 -2.88 -5.01 -9.14
C GLN A 35 -1.80 -5.70 -8.32
N ASN A 36 -1.96 -5.60 -7.00
CA ASN A 36 -1.21 -6.42 -6.05
C ASN A 36 -1.52 -7.89 -6.33
N GLN A 37 -0.51 -8.74 -6.22
CA GLN A 37 -0.66 -10.19 -6.32
C GLN A 37 -0.56 -10.78 -4.91
N GLU A 38 -1.41 -11.74 -4.60
CA GLU A 38 -1.34 -12.45 -3.32
C GLU A 38 -1.38 -13.95 -3.52
N THR A 39 -0.78 -14.67 -2.60
CA THR A 39 -1.02 -16.11 -2.43
C THR A 39 -1.10 -16.43 -0.95
N GLN A 40 -2.05 -17.30 -0.58
CA GLN A 40 -2.18 -17.81 0.77
C GLN A 40 -1.40 -19.12 0.86
N VAL A 41 -0.35 -19.14 1.70
CA VAL A 41 0.53 -20.31 1.83
C VAL A 41 -0.03 -21.29 2.86
N LYS A 42 -0.66 -20.77 3.93
CA LYS A 42 -1.37 -21.50 4.98
C LYS A 42 -2.56 -20.67 5.47
N ASP A 43 -3.44 -21.25 6.28
CA ASP A 43 -4.64 -20.56 6.81
C ASP A 43 -4.36 -19.17 7.39
N LYS A 44 -3.17 -18.98 8.00
CA LYS A 44 -2.78 -17.73 8.67
C LYS A 44 -1.68 -16.94 7.96
N ASP A 45 -0.98 -17.49 6.98
CA ASP A 45 0.16 -16.82 6.33
C ASP A 45 -0.19 -16.45 4.88
N ILE A 46 -0.08 -15.16 4.57
CA ILE A 46 -0.28 -14.57 3.24
C ILE A 46 1.05 -14.04 2.73
N ILE A 47 1.34 -14.28 1.45
CA ILE A 47 2.38 -13.57 0.71
C ILE A 47 1.70 -12.55 -0.19
N LEU A 48 2.11 -11.29 -0.09
CA LEU A 48 1.57 -10.15 -0.81
C LEU A 48 2.69 -9.45 -1.58
N SER A 49 2.59 -9.43 -2.91
CA SER A 49 3.43 -8.63 -3.79
C SER A 49 2.67 -7.36 -4.16
N LEU A 50 3.17 -6.20 -3.73
CA LEU A 50 2.57 -4.93 -4.11
C LEU A 50 2.93 -4.58 -5.55
N ALA A 51 2.02 -3.90 -6.24
CA ALA A 51 2.27 -3.41 -7.58
C ALA A 51 3.37 -2.35 -7.58
N ASN A 52 4.19 -2.33 -8.63
CA ASN A 52 5.17 -1.27 -8.79
C ASN A 52 4.49 0.11 -8.88
N HIS A 53 5.15 1.16 -8.38
CA HIS A 53 4.64 2.53 -8.30
C HIS A 53 3.40 2.72 -7.40
N SER A 54 3.04 1.71 -6.61
CA SER A 54 2.04 1.84 -5.55
C SER A 54 2.67 2.42 -4.28
N GLU A 55 1.89 3.14 -3.49
CA GLU A 55 2.32 3.61 -2.17
C GLU A 55 1.96 2.51 -1.14
N ILE A 56 2.95 2.12 -0.32
CA ILE A 56 2.90 0.93 0.53
C ILE A 56 1.80 1.03 1.59
N MET A 57 1.69 2.15 2.30
CA MET A 57 0.75 2.30 3.42
C MET A 57 -0.70 2.21 2.95
N SER A 58 -1.07 2.98 1.93
CA SER A 58 -2.39 3.00 1.33
C SER A 58 -2.75 1.66 0.68
N SER A 59 -1.78 0.99 0.05
CA SER A 59 -1.99 -0.35 -0.53
C SER A 59 -2.26 -1.39 0.55
N LEU A 60 -1.51 -1.38 1.65
CA LEU A 60 -1.73 -2.26 2.80
C LEU A 60 -3.04 -1.97 3.52
N GLU A 61 -3.40 -0.70 3.69
CA GLU A 61 -4.70 -0.33 4.27
C GLU A 61 -5.86 -0.83 3.42
N ALA A 62 -5.82 -0.60 2.11
CA ALA A 62 -6.85 -1.06 1.18
C ALA A 62 -6.96 -2.58 1.19
N TYR A 63 -5.81 -3.27 1.22
CA TYR A 63 -5.73 -4.71 1.33
C TYR A 63 -6.39 -5.23 2.62
N CYS A 64 -6.01 -4.68 3.78
CA CYS A 64 -6.55 -5.08 5.07
C CYS A 64 -8.05 -4.83 5.15
N LYS A 65 -8.52 -3.66 4.68
CA LYS A 65 -9.95 -3.32 4.62
C LYS A 65 -10.71 -4.29 3.72
N GLY A 66 -10.20 -4.60 2.53
CA GLY A 66 -10.85 -5.51 1.58
C GLY A 66 -10.92 -6.97 2.04
N LYS A 67 -10.04 -7.38 2.96
CA LYS A 67 -9.98 -8.73 3.53
C LYS A 67 -10.53 -8.84 4.96
N ASP A 68 -11.07 -7.76 5.51
CA ASP A 68 -11.48 -7.65 6.92
C ASP A 68 -10.39 -8.09 7.92
N LEU A 69 -9.13 -7.76 7.61
CA LEU A 69 -7.98 -8.09 8.47
C LEU A 69 -7.85 -7.08 9.61
N LYS A 70 -8.23 -7.51 10.81
CA LYS A 70 -8.27 -6.66 12.03
C LYS A 70 -7.01 -6.77 12.90
N ALA A 71 -6.21 -7.81 12.70
CA ALA A 71 -4.94 -7.99 13.39
C ALA A 71 -3.99 -8.87 12.60
N GLY A 72 -2.70 -8.59 12.75
CA GLY A 72 -1.66 -9.36 12.09
C GLY A 72 -0.27 -8.77 12.25
N LEU A 73 0.72 -9.52 11.79
CA LEU A 73 2.13 -9.12 11.73
C LEU A 73 2.54 -9.00 10.27
N ILE A 74 3.34 -7.99 9.95
CA ILE A 74 3.84 -7.72 8.61
C ILE A 74 5.36 -7.75 8.66
N SER A 75 5.98 -8.48 7.75
CA SER A 75 7.42 -8.42 7.47
C SER A 75 7.65 -8.42 5.98
N GLY A 76 8.69 -7.75 5.47
CA GLY A 76 8.98 -7.82 4.04
C GLY A 76 10.22 -7.06 3.58
N ILE A 77 10.46 -7.15 2.28
CA ILE A 77 11.58 -6.54 1.57
C ILE A 77 11.09 -5.90 0.26
N GLY A 78 11.94 -5.16 -0.43
CA GLY A 78 11.58 -4.54 -1.70
C GLY A 78 12.45 -3.34 -2.03
N ALA A 79 11.99 -2.51 -2.97
CA ALA A 79 12.69 -1.31 -3.40
C ALA A 79 11.72 -0.15 -3.58
N VAL A 80 12.15 1.06 -3.23
CA VAL A 80 11.35 2.29 -3.24
C VAL A 80 12.14 3.44 -3.86
N ASN A 81 11.45 4.42 -4.46
CA ASN A 81 12.08 5.66 -4.94
C ASN A 81 11.75 6.89 -4.09
N SER A 82 10.93 6.71 -3.07
CA SER A 82 10.57 7.75 -2.10
C SER A 82 10.10 7.11 -0.81
N ALA A 83 10.55 7.63 0.32
CA ALA A 83 10.04 7.24 1.64
C ALA A 83 10.01 8.44 2.59
N THR A 84 8.95 8.55 3.40
CA THR A 84 8.84 9.52 4.48
C THR A 84 8.91 8.79 5.82
N LEU A 85 9.89 9.15 6.64
CA LEU A 85 10.09 8.61 7.97
C LEU A 85 9.72 9.65 9.03
N ARG A 86 9.19 9.17 10.16
CA ARG A 86 8.79 9.99 11.29
C ARG A 86 9.63 9.68 12.51
N PHE A 87 10.12 10.73 13.16
CA PHE A 87 10.76 10.67 14.46
C PHE A 87 9.85 11.35 15.48
N PHE A 88 9.60 10.70 16.61
CA PHE A 88 8.85 11.27 17.73
C PHE A 88 9.83 11.72 18.80
N ASP A 89 9.76 12.97 19.20
CA ASP A 89 10.48 13.49 20.37
C ASP A 89 9.60 13.35 21.62
N PRO A 90 9.94 12.45 22.57
CA PRO A 90 9.13 12.23 23.77
C PRO A 90 9.10 13.43 24.72
N GLN A 91 10.11 14.32 24.68
CA GLN A 91 10.16 15.49 25.57
C GLN A 91 9.14 16.54 25.15
N THR A 92 9.06 16.79 23.85
CA THR A 92 8.16 17.81 23.29
C THR A 92 6.83 17.23 22.80
N LYS A 93 6.72 15.90 22.71
CA LYS A 93 5.60 15.15 22.11
C LYS A 93 5.32 15.58 20.65
N LYS A 94 6.35 16.05 19.94
CA LYS A 94 6.25 16.50 18.55
C LYS A 94 6.84 15.46 17.61
N TYR A 95 6.32 15.44 16.40
CA TYR A 95 6.84 14.63 15.31
C TYR A 95 7.71 15.47 14.38
N VAL A 96 8.79 14.87 13.90
CA VAL A 96 9.63 15.38 12.83
C VAL A 96 9.57 14.39 11.68
N ASP A 97 9.06 14.84 10.55
CA ASP A 97 8.96 14.03 9.34
C ASP A 97 10.10 14.39 8.40
N LYS A 98 10.70 13.39 7.75
CA LYS A 98 11.73 13.57 6.74
C LYS A 98 11.47 12.67 5.55
N THR A 99 11.40 13.28 4.37
CA THR A 99 11.25 12.58 3.10
C THR A 99 12.61 12.42 2.43
N PHE A 100 12.86 11.21 1.93
CA PHE A 100 14.01 10.83 1.12
C PHE A 100 13.48 10.48 -0.27
N SER A 101 13.89 11.24 -1.29
CA SER A 101 13.41 11.12 -2.67
C SER A 101 14.52 10.56 -3.56
N GLU A 102 14.88 9.30 -3.31
CA GLU A 102 15.97 8.59 -3.96
C GLU A 102 15.66 7.09 -4.02
N GLN A 103 16.35 6.35 -4.89
CA GLN A 103 16.22 4.90 -4.94
C GLN A 103 16.83 4.29 -3.68
N MET A 104 16.08 3.43 -3.01
CA MET A 104 16.50 2.70 -1.81
C MET A 104 15.97 1.27 -1.82
N GLU A 105 16.77 0.35 -1.28
CA GLU A 105 16.32 -1.00 -0.97
C GLU A 105 15.68 -1.03 0.43
N ILE A 106 14.49 -1.61 0.55
CA ILE A 106 13.91 -2.02 1.82
C ILE A 106 14.64 -3.29 2.26
N ALA A 107 15.65 -3.12 3.12
CA ALA A 107 16.35 -4.23 3.75
C ALA A 107 15.44 -4.98 4.73
N ASN A 108 14.53 -4.26 5.39
CA ASN A 108 13.51 -4.84 6.25
C ASN A 108 12.36 -3.86 6.44
N LEU A 109 11.12 -4.33 6.26
CA LEU A 109 9.91 -3.69 6.75
C LEU A 109 9.32 -4.59 7.84
N THR A 110 8.95 -4.02 8.98
CA THR A 110 8.33 -4.78 10.07
C THR A 110 7.24 -3.96 10.72
N GLY A 111 6.13 -4.59 11.02
CA GLY A 111 5.06 -3.93 11.74
C GLY A 111 3.88 -4.82 12.04
N ASN A 112 2.77 -4.17 12.38
CA ASN A 112 1.56 -4.85 12.77
C ASN A 112 0.32 -4.17 12.21
N ILE A 113 -0.74 -4.97 12.13
CA ILE A 113 -2.11 -4.59 11.84
C ILE A 113 -2.87 -4.62 13.17
N SER A 114 -3.66 -3.60 13.41
CA SER A 114 -4.52 -3.44 14.60
C SER A 114 -5.71 -2.55 14.23
N MET A 115 -6.53 -2.19 15.21
CA MET A 115 -7.69 -1.32 15.05
C MET A 115 -7.55 -0.08 15.94
N LEU A 116 -7.95 1.08 15.43
CA LEU A 116 -8.14 2.31 16.20
C LEU A 116 -9.46 2.93 15.75
N ASP A 117 -10.37 3.19 16.71
CA ASP A 117 -11.71 3.74 16.43
C ASP A 117 -12.46 3.00 15.32
N GLY A 118 -12.38 1.66 15.33
CA GLY A 118 -13.03 0.78 14.36
C GLY A 118 -12.39 0.78 12.95
N LYS A 119 -11.27 1.46 12.75
CA LYS A 119 -10.54 1.50 11.48
C LYS A 119 -9.22 0.73 11.57
N VAL A 120 -8.79 0.15 10.45
CA VAL A 120 -7.46 -0.46 10.33
C VAL A 120 -6.39 0.56 10.72
N TYR A 121 -5.49 0.15 11.59
CA TYR A 121 -4.33 0.91 12.04
C TYR A 121 -3.06 0.11 11.77
N LEU A 122 -2.22 0.65 10.89
CA LEU A 122 -0.91 0.08 10.56
C LEU A 122 0.17 0.78 11.37
N HIS A 123 1.04 0.00 12.02
CA HIS A 123 2.24 0.52 12.65
C HIS A 123 3.45 -0.17 12.05
N LEU A 124 4.11 0.51 11.12
CA LEU A 124 5.24 -0.02 10.37
C LEU A 124 6.52 0.75 10.69
N HIS A 125 7.62 0.03 10.78
CA HIS A 125 8.98 0.54 10.78
C HIS A 125 9.72 -0.05 9.59
N VAL A 126 10.74 0.66 9.12
CA VAL A 126 11.53 0.26 7.95
C VAL A 126 13.01 0.51 8.16
N THR A 127 13.84 -0.31 7.52
CA THR A 127 15.27 -0.10 7.29
C THR A 127 15.50 -0.02 5.79
N LEU A 128 16.07 1.09 5.34
CA LEU A 128 16.32 1.44 3.95
C LEU A 128 17.83 1.49 3.71
N GLY A 129 18.31 0.81 2.67
CA GLY A 129 19.68 0.90 2.17
C GLY A 129 19.75 1.82 0.96
N ARG A 130 20.67 2.77 0.97
CA ARG A 130 20.94 3.69 -0.15
C ARG A 130 21.92 3.06 -1.15
N ASP A 131 22.21 3.78 -2.24
CA ASP A 131 23.16 3.36 -3.27
C ASP A 131 24.60 3.26 -2.76
N ASP A 132 24.97 4.07 -1.78
CA ASP A 132 26.23 4.00 -1.04
C ASP A 132 26.26 2.94 0.08
N TYR A 133 25.21 2.12 0.16
CA TYR A 133 24.98 1.09 1.19
C TYR A 133 24.81 1.62 2.62
N SER A 134 24.78 2.95 2.82
CA SER A 134 24.41 3.51 4.12
C SER A 134 22.93 3.24 4.41
N THR A 135 22.61 3.11 5.69
CA THR A 135 21.26 2.74 6.13
C THR A 135 20.54 3.88 6.80
N ILE A 136 19.25 4.02 6.50
CA ILE A 136 18.32 4.90 7.20
C ILE A 136 17.21 4.03 7.80
N ALA A 137 16.79 4.31 9.03
CA ALA A 137 15.72 3.54 9.67
C ALA A 137 14.78 4.45 10.47
N GLY A 138 13.52 4.03 10.62
CA GLY A 138 12.55 4.79 11.39
C GLY A 138 11.12 4.28 11.29
N HIS A 139 10.20 5.03 11.89
CA HIS A 139 8.77 4.83 11.72
C HIS A 139 8.36 5.23 10.30
N LEU A 140 7.71 4.33 9.57
CA LEU A 140 7.32 4.55 8.18
C LEU A 140 5.99 5.30 8.12
N LEU A 141 5.99 6.48 7.52
CA LEU A 141 4.78 7.26 7.25
C LEU A 141 4.22 6.99 5.84
N SER A 142 5.10 6.86 4.86
CA SER A 142 4.75 6.51 3.48
C SER A 142 5.98 6.04 2.71
N ALA A 143 5.79 5.21 1.68
CA ALA A 143 6.83 4.91 0.71
C ALA A 143 6.25 4.43 -0.62
N THR A 144 6.88 4.80 -1.74
CA THR A 144 6.44 4.44 -3.09
C THR A 144 7.34 3.36 -3.67
N VAL A 145 6.74 2.22 -4.04
CA VAL A 145 7.46 1.08 -4.63
C VAL A 145 8.09 1.50 -5.96
N ASN A 146 9.36 1.17 -6.14
CA ASN A 146 10.07 1.30 -7.41
C ASN A 146 10.96 0.06 -7.63
N GLY A 147 10.33 -1.00 -8.14
CA GLY A 147 10.89 -2.34 -8.21
C GLY A 147 9.88 -3.36 -7.70
N ALA A 148 10.34 -4.30 -6.87
CA ALA A 148 9.49 -5.25 -6.15
C ALA A 148 9.17 -4.77 -4.74
N CYS A 149 8.06 -5.24 -4.17
CA CYS A 149 7.78 -5.11 -2.74
C CYS A 149 7.02 -6.36 -2.30
N GLU A 150 7.70 -7.20 -1.53
CA GLU A 150 7.30 -8.56 -1.19
C GLU A 150 7.11 -8.66 0.33
N LEU A 151 5.86 -8.87 0.73
CA LEU A 151 5.43 -8.83 2.11
C LEU A 151 4.88 -10.20 2.52
N SER A 152 5.25 -10.64 3.70
CA SER A 152 4.62 -11.74 4.43
C SER A 152 3.73 -11.16 5.52
N ILE A 153 2.46 -11.58 5.51
CA ILE A 153 1.47 -11.17 6.50
C ILE A 153 1.00 -12.41 7.26
N ARG A 154 1.22 -12.40 8.58
CA ARG A 154 0.65 -13.41 9.48
C ARG A 154 -0.60 -12.86 10.14
N LYS A 155 -1.76 -13.44 9.80
CA LYS A 155 -3.05 -13.12 10.41
C LYS A 155 -3.07 -13.52 11.89
N ILE A 156 -3.67 -12.67 12.71
CA ILE A 156 -4.01 -12.99 14.09
C ILE A 156 -5.53 -13.06 14.18
N ASP A 157 -6.04 -14.19 14.69
CA ASP A 157 -7.49 -14.44 14.82
C ASP A 157 -8.04 -13.81 16.11
N LYS A 158 -7.87 -12.48 16.21
CA LYS A 158 -8.38 -11.63 17.29
C LYS A 158 -8.52 -10.20 16.75
N VAL A 159 -9.38 -9.40 17.35
CA VAL A 159 -9.33 -7.93 17.19
C VAL A 159 -8.34 -7.36 18.21
N LEU A 160 -7.29 -6.68 17.73
CA LEU A 160 -6.35 -5.97 18.59
C LEU A 160 -6.61 -4.48 18.46
N ASN A 161 -7.10 -3.85 19.53
CA ASN A 161 -7.39 -2.43 19.54
C ASN A 161 -6.18 -1.61 20.00
N ARG A 162 -6.25 -0.31 19.76
CA ARG A 162 -5.36 0.69 20.33
C ARG A 162 -6.16 1.78 21.02
N LYS A 163 -5.54 2.38 22.03
CA LYS A 163 -6.01 3.60 22.69
C LYS A 163 -4.90 4.63 22.75
N PHE A 164 -5.29 5.90 22.76
CA PHE A 164 -4.35 6.99 22.97
C PHE A 164 -3.96 7.07 24.45
N ASP A 165 -2.65 7.07 24.71
CA ASP A 165 -2.09 7.31 26.03
C ASP A 165 -1.59 8.77 26.11
N PRO A 166 -2.23 9.63 26.93
CA PRO A 166 -1.84 11.04 27.04
C PRO A 166 -0.51 11.25 27.77
N GLU A 167 -0.07 10.30 28.61
CA GLU A 167 1.19 10.39 29.34
C GLU A 167 2.36 10.38 28.37
N ILE A 168 2.37 9.42 27.44
CA ILE A 168 3.44 9.27 26.45
C ILE A 168 3.11 9.91 25.08
N GLY A 169 1.85 10.27 24.83
CA GLY A 169 1.41 10.92 23.59
C GLY A 169 1.31 9.98 22.38
N LEU A 170 1.06 8.68 22.61
CA LEU A 170 1.09 7.65 21.57
C LEU A 170 -0.14 6.74 21.61
N ASN A 171 -0.46 6.14 20.46
CA ASN A 171 -1.47 5.08 20.38
C ASN A 171 -0.83 3.72 20.72
N VAL A 172 -1.21 3.16 21.87
CA VAL A 172 -0.68 1.87 22.37
C VAL A 172 -1.74 0.78 22.26
N TYR A 173 -1.30 -0.49 22.34
CA TYR A 173 -2.24 -1.62 22.38
C TYR A 173 -3.21 -1.53 23.56
N ASP A 174 -4.43 -1.99 23.32
CA ASP A 174 -5.50 -2.18 24.29
C ASP A 174 -6.06 -3.60 24.12
N PHE A 175 -5.77 -4.49 25.07
CA PHE A 175 -5.92 -5.95 24.92
C PHE A 175 -7.21 -6.53 25.46
#